data_AF-D2TKH2-F1
#
_entry.id   AF-D2TKH2-F1
#
_cell.length_a   1.000
_cell.length_b   1.000
_cell.length_c   1.000
_cell.angle_alpha   90.00
_cell.angle_beta   90.00
_cell.angle_gamma   90.00
#
_symmetry.space_group_name_H-M   'P 1'
#
loop_
_entity.id
_entity.type
_entity.pdbx_description
1 polymer ?
#
loop_
_entity_poly.entity_id
_entity_poly.type
_entity_poly.pdbx_seq_one_letter_code
_entity_poly.pdbx_strand_id
1 'polypeptide(L)'
;MTILNKIDYSYYKLINYPLMMIHDEWLGDLTGVNQGCFRRLRENSSTRNQLNRIIRQDIQSKIAGAELSNINKDSFLYQSIGKIRLLALSSALFEIQCPDYIFSRVYRENLIEEIGYQNVKQLSFYWQGGQCKPEYGEDRFCSELIKYGAGNLEWLFSDNPLWAIVKYLLPKSGEIKPVHINGIFLNKLNKILLPYETL
;
A
#
# COMPACT_ATOMS: atom_id res chain seq x y z
N MET A 1 20.43 10.02 -20.27
CA MET A 1 19.04 9.63 -19.92
C MET A 1 19.14 8.78 -18.66
N THR A 2 18.93 9.37 -17.50
CA THR A 2 19.09 8.67 -16.21
C THR A 2 17.93 7.70 -16.05
N ILE A 3 18.22 6.40 -16.02
CA ILE A 3 17.23 5.39 -15.67
C ILE A 3 16.81 5.69 -14.23
N LEU A 4 15.62 6.28 -14.05
CA LEU A 4 15.04 6.43 -12.72
C LEU A 4 14.93 5.03 -12.11
N ASN A 5 15.49 4.84 -10.91
CA ASN A 5 15.19 3.68 -10.08
C ASN A 5 13.65 3.52 -10.02
N LYS A 6 13.14 2.28 -10.07
CA LYS A 6 11.70 1.95 -10.01
C LYS A 6 10.94 2.71 -8.90
N ILE A 7 11.59 2.96 -7.78
CA ILE A 7 11.04 3.70 -6.63
C ILE A 7 10.89 5.18 -6.96
N ASP A 8 11.94 5.83 -7.48
CA ASP A 8 11.87 7.23 -7.94
C ASP A 8 10.81 7.42 -9.04
N TYR A 9 10.66 6.43 -9.93
CA TYR A 9 9.62 6.44 -10.94
C TYR A 9 8.20 6.32 -10.35
N SER A 10 8.04 5.50 -9.30
CA SER A 10 6.76 5.37 -8.59
C SER A 10 6.39 6.65 -7.85
N TYR A 11 7.36 7.27 -7.18
CA TYR A 11 7.19 8.59 -6.56
C TYR A 11 6.85 9.67 -7.60
N TYR A 12 7.59 9.72 -8.71
CA TYR A 12 7.32 10.66 -9.80
C TYR A 12 5.88 10.51 -10.34
N LYS A 13 5.40 9.28 -10.54
CA LYS A 13 4.02 9.01 -10.96
C LYS A 13 3.00 9.46 -9.93
N LEU A 14 3.24 9.23 -8.63
CA LEU A 14 2.33 9.62 -7.57
C LEU A 14 2.10 11.14 -7.57
N ILE A 15 3.17 11.91 -7.75
CA ILE A 15 3.10 13.37 -7.72
C ILE A 15 2.54 13.96 -9.02
N ASN A 16 2.93 13.42 -10.18
CA ASN A 16 2.61 14.02 -11.48
C ASN A 16 1.39 13.42 -12.18
N TYR A 17 1.08 12.15 -11.89
CA TYR A 17 -0.02 11.39 -12.49
C TYR A 17 -0.84 10.62 -11.43
N PRO A 18 -1.30 11.29 -10.36
CA PRO A 18 -1.91 10.63 -9.19
C PRO A 18 -3.14 9.79 -9.53
N LEU A 19 -3.94 10.16 -10.55
CA LEU A 19 -5.15 9.44 -10.94
C LEU A 19 -4.87 7.97 -11.32
N MET A 20 -3.65 7.65 -11.77
CA MET A 20 -3.27 6.28 -12.14
C MET A 20 -2.83 5.43 -10.94
N MET A 21 -2.56 6.05 -9.80
CA MET A 21 -1.99 5.38 -8.63
C MET A 21 -2.94 5.34 -7.44
N ILE A 22 -3.78 6.36 -7.30
CA ILE A 22 -4.71 6.47 -6.19
C ILE A 22 -5.78 5.39 -6.28
N HIS A 23 -6.09 4.80 -5.13
CA HIS A 23 -7.13 3.81 -4.98
C HIS A 23 -8.51 4.45 -5.22
N ASP A 24 -9.38 3.72 -5.93
CA ASP A 24 -10.67 4.25 -6.41
C ASP A 24 -11.60 4.73 -5.28
N GLU A 25 -11.45 4.17 -4.08
CA GLU A 25 -12.17 4.60 -2.87
C GLU A 25 -11.95 6.07 -2.50
N TRP A 26 -10.80 6.66 -2.84
CA TRP A 26 -10.49 8.06 -2.53
C TRP A 26 -10.93 9.04 -3.60
N LEU A 27 -11.17 8.57 -4.83
CA LEU A 27 -11.35 9.47 -5.96
C LEU A 27 -12.59 10.36 -5.81
N GLY A 28 -13.66 9.82 -5.22
CA GLY A 28 -14.87 10.60 -4.92
C GLY A 28 -14.57 11.78 -4.00
N ASP A 29 -13.90 11.53 -2.88
CA ASP A 29 -13.54 12.55 -1.90
C ASP A 29 -12.56 13.59 -2.47
N LEU A 30 -11.60 13.15 -3.28
CA LEU A 30 -10.53 14.00 -3.81
C LEU A 30 -10.96 14.84 -5.02
N THR A 31 -12.00 14.44 -5.75
CA THR A 31 -12.40 15.08 -7.00
C THR A 31 -13.85 15.58 -7.01
N GLY A 32 -14.67 15.13 -6.05
CA GLY A 32 -16.12 15.37 -6.03
C GLY A 32 -16.91 14.55 -7.06
N VAL A 33 -16.26 13.63 -7.78
CA VAL A 33 -16.87 12.89 -8.88
C VAL A 33 -17.34 11.50 -8.43
N ASN A 34 -18.51 11.08 -8.90
CA ASN A 34 -19.06 9.76 -8.58
C ASN A 34 -18.17 8.62 -9.13
N GLN A 35 -17.94 7.60 -8.32
CA GLN A 35 -17.14 6.43 -8.66
C GLN A 35 -17.55 5.74 -9.96
N GLY A 36 -18.86 5.66 -10.24
CA GLY A 36 -19.37 5.04 -11.47
C GLY A 36 -18.91 5.72 -12.76
N CYS A 37 -18.43 6.96 -12.69
CA CYS A 37 -17.95 7.71 -13.84
C CYS A 37 -16.44 7.52 -14.10
N PHE A 38 -15.62 7.10 -13.11
CA PHE A 38 -14.16 7.16 -13.25
C PHE A 38 -13.59 6.32 -14.38
N ARG A 39 -14.18 5.16 -14.68
CA ARG A 39 -13.72 4.33 -15.81
C ARG A 39 -13.72 5.13 -17.12
N ARG A 40 -14.82 5.82 -17.42
CA ARG A 40 -14.95 6.69 -18.61
C ARG A 40 -14.04 7.92 -18.54
N LEU A 41 -13.86 8.48 -17.35
CA LEU A 41 -13.02 9.68 -17.16
C LEU A 41 -11.53 9.39 -17.33
N ARG A 42 -11.07 8.16 -17.03
CA ARG A 42 -9.68 7.71 -17.27
C ARG A 42 -9.38 7.56 -18.77
N GLU A 43 -10.39 7.24 -19.57
CA GLU A 43 -10.28 7.03 -21.02
C GLU A 43 -10.21 8.36 -21.81
N ASN A 44 -10.84 9.43 -21.30
CA ASN A 44 -10.78 10.76 -21.92
C ASN A 44 -9.53 11.55 -21.48
N SER A 45 -8.63 11.85 -22.42
CA SER A 45 -7.33 12.49 -22.14
C SER A 45 -7.42 13.89 -21.52
N SER A 46 -8.35 14.73 -21.98
CA SER A 46 -8.56 16.08 -21.46
C SER A 46 -9.06 16.05 -20.02
N THR A 47 -10.06 15.20 -19.76
CA THR A 47 -10.67 15.03 -18.45
C THR A 47 -9.67 14.44 -17.45
N ARG A 48 -8.91 13.41 -17.87
CA ARG A 48 -7.82 12.83 -17.09
C ARG A 48 -6.78 13.86 -16.66
N ASN A 49 -6.38 14.77 -17.55
CA ASN A 49 -5.39 15.80 -17.23
C ASN A 49 -5.95 16.82 -16.22
N GLN A 50 -7.23 17.20 -16.34
CA GLN A 50 -7.88 18.07 -15.38
C GLN A 50 -7.97 17.43 -13.99
N LEU A 51 -8.38 16.15 -13.91
CA LEU A 51 -8.45 15.41 -12.64
C LEU A 51 -7.06 15.27 -12.00
N ASN A 52 -6.03 14.92 -12.78
CA ASN A 52 -4.65 14.90 -12.28
C ASN A 52 -4.23 16.26 -11.70
N ARG A 53 -4.61 17.36 -12.32
CA ARG A 53 -4.31 18.72 -11.81
C ARG A 53 -4.99 18.99 -10.48
N ILE A 54 -6.29 18.66 -10.36
CA ILE A 54 -7.06 18.86 -9.12
C ILE A 54 -6.44 18.06 -7.97
N ILE A 55 -6.21 16.77 -8.20
CA ILE A 55 -5.64 15.90 -7.17
C ILE A 55 -4.22 16.34 -6.79
N ARG A 56 -3.41 16.75 -7.77
CA ARG A 56 -2.06 17.27 -7.50
C ARG A 56 -2.10 18.53 -6.63
N GLN A 57 -3.06 19.42 -6.85
CA GLN A 57 -3.22 20.62 -6.01
C GLN A 57 -3.58 20.26 -4.56
N ASP A 58 -4.48 19.29 -4.36
CA ASP A 58 -4.83 18.78 -3.02
C ASP A 58 -3.65 18.07 -2.34
N ILE A 59 -2.89 17.25 -3.07
CA ILE A 59 -1.66 16.64 -2.58
C ILE A 59 -0.67 17.73 -2.17
N GLN A 60 -0.43 18.73 -3.01
CA GLN A 60 0.50 19.81 -2.74
C GLN A 60 0.10 20.66 -1.53
N SER A 61 -1.19 20.92 -1.32
CA SER A 61 -1.67 21.68 -0.16
C SER A 61 -1.47 20.90 1.16
N LYS A 62 -1.62 19.58 1.14
CA LYS A 62 -1.41 18.70 2.31
C LYS A 62 0.05 18.56 2.74
N ILE A 63 0.98 18.87 1.85
CA ILE A 63 2.42 18.80 2.09
C ILE A 63 3.01 20.22 2.20
N ALA A 64 2.18 21.27 2.13
CA ALA A 64 2.61 22.65 2.21
C ALA A 64 3.28 22.90 3.58
N GLY A 65 4.61 22.92 3.59
CA GLY A 65 5.45 23.00 4.78
C GLY A 65 6.61 21.99 4.78
N ALA A 66 6.45 20.84 4.12
CA ALA A 66 7.54 19.95 3.79
C ALA A 66 7.96 20.24 2.34
N GLU A 67 9.16 20.77 2.14
CA GLU A 67 9.69 20.89 0.79
C GLU A 67 9.73 19.50 0.13
N LEU A 68 8.96 19.29 -0.94
CA LEU A 68 8.97 18.04 -1.72
C LEU A 68 10.39 17.70 -2.21
N SER A 69 11.27 18.70 -2.33
CA SER A 69 12.70 18.56 -2.62
C SER A 69 13.52 17.95 -1.47
N ASN A 70 13.04 18.00 -0.23
CA ASN A 70 13.74 17.53 0.97
C ASN A 70 13.19 16.19 1.50
N ILE A 71 12.42 15.46 0.71
CA ILE A 71 11.96 14.13 1.10
C ILE A 71 13.17 13.20 1.25
N ASN A 72 13.29 12.62 2.45
CA ASN A 72 14.31 11.61 2.72
C ASN A 72 14.01 10.36 1.89
N LYS A 73 14.79 10.19 0.81
CA LYS A 73 14.68 9.03 -0.08
C LYS A 73 15.04 7.71 0.59
N ASP A 74 15.86 7.74 1.64
CA ASP A 74 16.25 6.55 2.39
C ASP A 74 15.20 6.16 3.44
N SER A 75 14.14 6.97 3.61
CA SER A 75 13.05 6.64 4.52
C SER A 75 12.28 5.39 4.06
N PHE A 76 11.83 4.60 5.03
CA PHE A 76 10.99 3.42 4.79
C PHE A 76 9.80 3.71 3.88
N LEU A 77 9.06 4.80 4.16
CA LEU A 77 7.88 5.15 3.39
C LEU A 77 8.21 5.48 1.94
N TYR A 78 9.31 6.20 1.67
CA TYR A 78 9.71 6.49 0.29
C TYR A 78 10.03 5.20 -0.47
N GLN A 79 10.81 4.31 0.15
CA GLN A 79 11.16 3.01 -0.42
C GLN A 79 9.94 2.10 -0.62
N SER A 80 8.87 2.33 0.15
CA SER A 80 7.66 1.53 0.10
C SER A 80 6.65 1.88 -0.98
N ILE A 81 6.75 3.04 -1.63
CA ILE A 81 5.70 3.56 -2.55
C ILE A 81 5.30 2.54 -3.62
N GLY A 82 6.28 1.87 -4.24
CA GLY A 82 6.04 0.85 -5.27
C GLY A 82 5.64 -0.53 -4.73
N LYS A 83 5.62 -0.72 -3.41
CA LYS A 83 5.37 -2.00 -2.71
C LYS A 83 4.32 -1.87 -1.59
N ILE A 84 3.57 -0.76 -1.56
CA ILE A 84 2.71 -0.45 -0.41
C ILE A 84 1.59 -1.48 -0.19
N ARG A 85 1.05 -2.08 -1.25
CA ARG A 85 0.08 -3.18 -1.16
C ARG A 85 0.66 -4.43 -0.49
N LEU A 86 1.89 -4.80 -0.86
CA LEU A 86 2.63 -5.90 -0.22
C LEU A 86 2.81 -5.62 1.28
N LEU A 87 3.17 -4.38 1.64
CA LEU A 87 3.32 -4.00 3.03
C LEU A 87 2.00 -4.04 3.80
N ALA A 88 0.91 -3.56 3.21
CA ALA A 88 -0.41 -3.62 3.83
C ALA A 88 -0.78 -5.08 4.13
N LEU A 89 -0.69 -5.98 3.14
CA LEU A 89 -0.93 -7.41 3.34
C LEU A 89 -0.02 -8.02 4.42
N SER A 90 1.28 -7.75 4.33
CA SER A 90 2.25 -8.27 5.30
C SER A 90 1.95 -7.78 6.71
N SER A 91 1.60 -6.50 6.86
CA SER A 91 1.24 -5.90 8.14
C SER A 91 -0.01 -6.55 8.73
N ALA A 92 -1.02 -6.85 7.91
CA ALA A 92 -2.23 -7.53 8.36
C ALA A 92 -1.94 -8.96 8.81
N LEU A 93 -1.14 -9.71 8.03
CA LEU A 93 -0.76 -11.08 8.37
C LEU A 93 0.07 -11.15 9.66
N PHE A 94 1.00 -10.22 9.87
CA PHE A 94 1.78 -10.13 11.11
C PHE A 94 0.91 -9.76 12.32
N GLU A 95 -0.08 -8.91 12.12
CA GLU A 95 -0.94 -8.42 13.19
C GLU A 95 -2.00 -9.45 13.61
N ILE A 96 -2.68 -10.06 12.64
CA ILE A 96 -3.69 -11.10 12.88
C ILE A 96 -3.03 -12.40 13.36
N GLN A 97 -1.72 -12.55 13.09
CA GLN A 97 -0.94 -13.75 13.41
C GLN A 97 -1.53 -15.03 12.82
N CYS A 98 -2.10 -14.93 11.60
CA CYS A 98 -2.73 -16.06 10.92
C CYS A 98 -1.92 -16.57 9.71
N PRO A 99 -0.96 -17.49 9.93
CA PRO A 99 -0.13 -18.03 8.85
C PRO A 99 -0.89 -18.95 7.90
N ASP A 100 -2.10 -19.42 8.25
CA ASP A 100 -2.90 -20.30 7.39
C ASP A 100 -3.25 -19.65 6.04
N TYR A 101 -3.31 -18.31 5.98
CA TYR A 101 -3.42 -17.57 4.72
C TYR A 101 -2.26 -17.87 3.75
N ILE A 102 -1.06 -18.14 4.28
CA ILE A 102 0.13 -18.47 3.50
C ILE A 102 0.21 -19.97 3.25
N PHE A 103 -0.17 -20.80 4.23
CA PHE A 103 0.06 -22.24 4.14
C PHE A 103 -1.07 -23.03 3.49
N SER A 104 -2.32 -22.59 3.59
CA SER A 104 -3.44 -23.21 2.87
C SER A 104 -3.35 -22.94 1.38
N ARG A 105 -3.58 -23.98 0.56
CA ARG A 105 -3.43 -23.90 -0.91
C ARG A 105 -4.28 -22.80 -1.51
N VAL A 106 -5.56 -22.73 -1.15
CA VAL A 106 -6.53 -21.80 -1.77
C VAL A 106 -6.13 -20.34 -1.51
N TYR A 107 -5.80 -20.01 -0.26
CA TYR A 107 -5.35 -18.66 0.09
C TYR A 107 -3.96 -18.34 -0.50
N ARG A 108 -3.05 -19.32 -0.52
CA ARG A 108 -1.71 -19.14 -1.06
C ARG A 108 -1.72 -18.79 -2.55
N GLU A 109 -2.55 -19.48 -3.34
CA GLU A 109 -2.67 -19.21 -4.78
C GLU A 109 -3.12 -17.75 -5.02
N ASN A 110 -4.14 -17.29 -4.29
CA ASN A 110 -4.61 -15.90 -4.35
C ASN A 110 -3.55 -14.88 -3.86
N LEU A 111 -2.77 -15.21 -2.82
CA LEU A 111 -1.65 -14.36 -2.38
C LEU A 111 -0.54 -14.29 -3.45
N ILE A 112 -0.24 -15.39 -4.13
CA ILE A 112 0.76 -15.41 -5.20
C ILE A 112 0.33 -14.52 -6.36
N GLU A 113 -0.96 -14.50 -6.71
CA GLU A 113 -1.48 -13.59 -7.74
C GLU A 113 -1.36 -12.12 -7.32
N GLU A 114 -1.67 -11.81 -6.06
CA GLU A 114 -1.72 -10.43 -5.56
C GLU A 114 -0.33 -9.82 -5.32
N ILE A 115 0.60 -10.57 -4.72
CA ILE A 115 1.93 -10.06 -4.34
C ILE A 115 3.10 -10.80 -4.97
N GLY A 116 2.87 -11.87 -5.73
CA GLY A 116 3.92 -12.63 -6.39
C GLY A 116 4.57 -13.70 -5.52
N TYR A 117 5.00 -14.78 -6.16
CA TYR A 117 5.54 -15.98 -5.49
C TYR A 117 6.70 -15.71 -4.54
N GLN A 118 7.67 -14.87 -4.95
CA GLN A 118 8.85 -14.60 -4.12
C GLN A 118 8.48 -13.91 -2.80
N ASN A 119 7.49 -13.02 -2.81
CA ASN A 119 7.03 -12.32 -1.61
C ASN A 119 6.26 -13.27 -0.68
N VAL A 120 5.43 -14.16 -1.23
CA VAL A 120 4.76 -15.21 -0.45
C VAL A 120 5.77 -16.16 0.19
N LYS A 121 6.81 -16.55 -0.56
CA LYS A 121 7.92 -17.36 -0.03
C LYS A 121 8.67 -16.63 1.08
N GLN A 122 8.92 -15.34 0.93
CA GLN A 122 9.58 -14.54 1.97
C GLN A 122 8.73 -14.47 3.25
N LEU A 123 7.40 -14.29 3.10
CA LEU A 123 6.46 -14.26 4.22
C LEU A 123 6.43 -15.60 4.96
N SER A 124 6.52 -16.74 4.27
CA SER A 124 6.44 -18.05 4.93
C SER A 124 7.57 -18.30 5.93
N PHE A 125 8.72 -17.62 5.84
CA PHE A 125 9.81 -17.77 6.81
C PHE A 125 9.52 -17.19 8.19
N TYR A 126 8.49 -16.36 8.32
CA TYR A 126 8.12 -15.78 9.62
C TYR A 126 7.31 -16.73 10.50
N TRP A 127 6.89 -17.89 9.98
CA TRP A 127 6.08 -18.85 10.69
C TRP A 127 6.56 -20.29 10.42
N GLN A 128 6.44 -21.15 11.43
CA GLN A 128 6.85 -22.56 11.33
C GLN A 128 5.76 -23.48 10.72
N GLY A 129 4.62 -22.92 10.35
CA GLY A 129 3.48 -23.65 9.78
C GLY A 129 2.15 -22.94 10.05
N GLY A 130 1.06 -23.57 9.63
CA GLY A 130 -0.30 -23.12 9.96
C GLY A 130 -0.61 -23.33 11.45
N GLN A 131 -1.30 -22.37 12.07
CA GLN A 131 -1.54 -22.34 13.52
C GLN A 131 -2.96 -21.93 13.91
N CYS A 132 -3.72 -21.29 13.02
CA CYS A 132 -5.05 -20.79 13.35
C CYS A 132 -5.89 -20.57 12.09
N LYS A 133 -7.19 -20.82 12.20
CA LYS A 133 -8.13 -20.76 11.08
C LYS A 133 -8.25 -19.32 10.54
N PRO A 134 -8.22 -19.13 9.21
CA PRO A 134 -8.53 -17.85 8.56
C PRO A 134 -9.89 -17.29 8.98
N GLU A 135 -9.93 -15.98 9.25
CA GLU A 135 -11.15 -15.26 9.62
C GLU A 135 -11.99 -14.91 8.37
N TYR A 136 -11.33 -14.33 7.36
CA TYR A 136 -11.93 -14.00 6.07
C TYR A 136 -11.99 -15.20 5.13
N GLY A 137 -13.10 -15.31 4.41
CA GLY A 137 -13.31 -16.31 3.36
C GLY A 137 -12.46 -16.09 2.10
N GLU A 138 -12.35 -17.15 1.31
CA GLU A 138 -11.44 -17.29 0.17
C GLU A 138 -11.61 -16.20 -0.91
N ASP A 139 -12.83 -15.74 -1.15
CA ASP A 139 -13.15 -14.82 -2.26
C ASP A 139 -12.72 -13.36 -2.03
N ARG A 140 -12.48 -12.96 -0.77
CA ARG A 140 -12.29 -11.54 -0.43
C ARG A 140 -11.14 -11.25 0.54
N PHE A 141 -10.49 -12.27 1.07
CA PHE A 141 -9.51 -12.08 2.14
C PHE A 141 -8.39 -11.10 1.77
N CYS A 142 -7.87 -11.09 0.54
CA CYS A 142 -6.84 -10.13 0.14
C CYS A 142 -7.33 -8.67 0.28
N SER A 143 -8.56 -8.37 -0.14
CA SER A 143 -9.11 -7.00 -0.02
C SER A 143 -9.30 -6.60 1.44
N GLU A 144 -9.83 -7.51 2.26
CA GLU A 144 -10.03 -7.27 3.69
C GLU A 144 -8.69 -7.11 4.44
N LEU A 145 -7.71 -7.96 4.15
CA LEU A 145 -6.35 -7.85 4.71
C LEU A 145 -5.65 -6.57 4.25
N ILE A 146 -5.82 -6.13 3.01
CA ILE A 146 -5.26 -4.84 2.55
C ILE A 146 -5.90 -3.69 3.32
N LYS A 147 -7.23 -3.69 3.52
CA LYS A 147 -7.94 -2.65 4.30
C LYS A 147 -7.51 -2.60 5.76
N TYR A 148 -7.39 -3.78 6.38
CA TYR A 148 -6.90 -3.91 7.75
C TYR A 148 -5.44 -3.43 7.86
N GLY A 149 -4.59 -3.88 6.92
CA GLY A 149 -3.19 -3.47 6.83
C GLY A 149 -3.00 -1.98 6.55
N ALA A 150 -3.88 -1.35 5.76
CA ALA A 150 -3.87 0.09 5.56
C ALA A 150 -4.11 0.84 6.88
N GLY A 151 -4.99 0.32 7.75
CA GLY A 151 -5.19 0.83 9.11
C GLY A 151 -3.93 0.68 9.97
N ASN A 152 -3.26 -0.47 9.91
CA ASN A 152 -2.01 -0.70 10.64
C ASN A 152 -0.90 0.28 10.21
N LEU A 153 -0.78 0.52 8.91
CA LEU A 153 0.19 1.48 8.37
C LEU A 153 -0.19 2.94 8.71
N GLU A 154 -1.48 3.30 8.68
CA GLU A 154 -1.94 4.62 9.13
C GLU A 154 -1.59 4.87 10.59
N TRP A 155 -1.79 3.87 11.45
CA TRP A 155 -1.41 3.96 12.86
C TRP A 155 0.11 4.17 13.02
N LEU A 156 0.93 3.40 12.29
CA LEU A 156 2.40 3.46 12.34
C LEU A 156 2.98 4.78 11.83
N PHE A 157 2.35 5.39 10.82
CA PHE A 157 2.91 6.51 10.07
C PHE A 157 2.06 7.78 10.12
N SER A 158 1.09 7.85 11.04
CA SER A 158 0.18 9.00 11.20
C SER A 158 0.91 10.34 11.30
N ASP A 159 2.06 10.37 12.00
CA ASP A 159 2.88 11.58 12.17
C ASP A 159 3.87 11.83 11.02
N ASN A 160 3.98 10.92 10.05
CA ASN A 160 4.93 11.06 8.94
C ASN A 160 4.33 11.91 7.80
N PRO A 161 4.96 13.03 7.41
CA PRO A 161 4.43 13.89 6.36
C PRO A 161 4.21 13.19 5.01
N LEU A 162 5.06 12.20 4.67
CA LEU A 162 4.92 11.46 3.41
C LEU A 162 3.67 10.55 3.42
N TRP A 163 3.23 10.12 4.60
CA TRP A 163 2.04 9.29 4.76
C TRP A 163 0.76 10.01 4.30
N ALA A 164 0.70 11.33 4.43
CA ALA A 164 -0.42 12.16 3.98
C ALA A 164 -0.79 11.94 2.48
N ILE A 165 0.15 11.43 1.69
CA ILE A 165 -0.01 11.09 0.27
C ILE A 165 -0.02 9.58 0.05
N VAL A 166 0.91 8.86 0.67
CA VAL A 166 1.13 7.42 0.43
C VAL A 166 -0.12 6.62 0.78
N LYS A 167 -0.89 7.05 1.79
CA LYS A 167 -2.14 6.40 2.16
C LYS A 167 -3.17 6.30 1.04
N TYR A 168 -3.16 7.22 0.07
CA TYR A 168 -4.10 7.17 -1.06
C TYR A 168 -3.84 6.03 -2.03
N LEU A 169 -2.67 5.38 -1.96
CA LEU A 169 -2.36 4.19 -2.73
C LEU A 169 -3.08 2.93 -2.23
N LEU A 170 -3.64 3.01 -1.02
CA LEU A 170 -4.38 1.94 -0.36
C LEU A 170 -5.88 2.28 -0.30
N PRO A 171 -6.77 1.29 -0.16
CA PRO A 171 -8.16 1.55 0.20
C PRO A 171 -8.26 2.34 1.51
N LYS A 172 -9.41 2.95 1.76
CA LYS A 172 -9.69 3.60 3.04
C LYS A 172 -9.55 2.53 4.14
N SER A 173 -8.84 2.90 5.21
CA SER A 173 -8.56 1.98 6.31
C SER A 173 -9.85 1.53 7.00
N GLY A 174 -9.85 0.27 7.43
CA GLY A 174 -10.87 -0.26 8.33
C GLY A 174 -10.62 0.13 9.78
N GLU A 175 -11.38 -0.48 10.69
CA GLU A 175 -11.21 -0.29 12.15
C GLU A 175 -9.78 -0.65 12.59
N ILE A 176 -9.13 0.24 13.33
CA ILE A 176 -7.74 0.10 13.80
C ILE A 176 -7.75 -0.47 15.22
N LYS A 177 -7.24 -1.69 15.40
CA LYS A 177 -7.07 -2.34 16.71
C LYS A 177 -5.69 -3.00 16.81
N PRO A 178 -4.61 -2.22 17.05
CA PRO A 178 -3.27 -2.76 17.13
C PRO A 178 -3.10 -3.48 18.47
N VAL A 179 -2.94 -4.79 18.41
CA VAL A 179 -2.62 -5.69 19.52
C VAL A 179 -1.15 -6.11 19.47
N HIS A 180 -0.60 -6.33 18.27
CA HIS A 180 0.73 -6.89 18.04
C HIS A 180 1.70 -5.95 17.30
N ILE A 181 1.30 -4.70 17.04
CA ILE A 181 2.19 -3.69 16.46
C ILE A 181 3.16 -3.18 17.53
N ASN A 182 4.41 -3.65 17.48
CA ASN A 182 5.49 -3.26 18.39
C ASN A 182 6.78 -2.93 17.61
N GLY A 183 7.89 -2.61 18.30
CA GLY A 183 9.16 -2.26 17.64
C GLY A 183 9.74 -3.35 16.72
N ILE A 184 9.40 -4.63 16.94
CA ILE A 184 9.82 -5.75 16.06
C ILE A 184 9.01 -5.75 14.76
N PHE A 185 7.76 -5.27 14.81
CA PHE A 185 6.86 -5.24 13.66
C PHE A 185 7.43 -4.44 12.48
N LEU A 186 7.95 -3.23 12.75
CA LEU A 186 8.56 -2.41 11.70
C LEU A 186 9.82 -3.07 11.11
N ASN A 187 10.61 -3.77 11.93
CA ASN A 187 11.77 -4.53 11.45
C ASN A 187 11.36 -5.68 10.52
N LYS A 188 10.24 -6.37 10.79
CA LYS A 188 9.69 -7.39 9.89
C LYS A 188 9.27 -6.76 8.56
N LEU A 189 8.56 -5.63 8.59
CA LEU A 189 8.16 -4.90 7.37
C LEU A 189 9.35 -4.38 6.56
N ASN A 190 10.39 -3.87 7.23
CA ASN A 190 11.65 -3.45 6.59
C ASN A 190 12.28 -4.60 5.80
N LYS A 191 12.33 -5.79 6.39
CA LYS A 191 12.85 -6.99 5.72
C LYS A 191 12.01 -7.38 4.50
N ILE A 192 10.68 -7.25 4.55
CA ILE A 192 9.80 -7.51 3.38
C ILE A 192 10.07 -6.53 2.22
N LEU A 193 10.51 -5.30 2.50
CA LEU A 193 10.89 -4.38 1.42
C LEU A 193 12.14 -4.83 0.65
N LEU A 194 13.03 -5.58 1.29
CA LEU A 194 14.27 -6.05 0.69
C LEU A 194 14.02 -7.31 -0.16
N PRO A 195 14.65 -7.42 -1.35
CA PRO A 195 14.58 -8.63 -2.16
C PRO A 195 15.02 -9.86 -1.37
N TYR A 196 14.37 -11.00 -1.62
CA TYR A 196 14.69 -12.28 -0.99
C TYR A 196 16.18 -12.66 -1.09
N GLU A 197 16.87 -12.30 -2.18
CA GLU A 197 18.29 -12.60 -2.40
C GLU A 197 19.26 -11.84 -1.47
N THR A 198 18.75 -10.87 -0.70
CA THR A 198 19.54 -10.02 0.21
C THR A 198 19.35 -10.37 1.69
N LEU A 199 18.58 -11.43 2.00
CA LEU A 199 18.30 -11.94 3.34
C LEU A 199 18.92 -13.32 3.55
#